data_AF-A0A8B7E6N3-F1
#
_entry.id   AF-A0A8B7E6N3-F1
#
_cell.length_a   1.000
_cell.length_b   1.000
_cell.length_c   1.000
_cell.angle_alpha   90.00
_cell.angle_beta   90.00
_cell.angle_gamma   90.00
#
_symmetry.space_group_name_H-M   'P 1'
#
loop_
_entity.id
_entity.type
_entity.pdbx_description
1 polymer ?
#
loop_
_entity_poly.entity_id
_entity_poly.type
_entity_poly.pdbx_seq_one_letter_code
_entity_poly.pdbx_strand_id
1 'polypeptide(L)'
;MRMNPKAITAPQMFGRLDASTNDWTDGIFSTLWRKTLKTKPGEKVWLILDGPVDAIWIENLNSVLDDNKTLTLANGDRIVMSPQCKILFEVHNIDNASPATVSRVGMVFMSSSILNWKPVLQGWLRSTRAPTEAEAIQSIFDNIFDGILVLIYQSLNPKMDLLQINIVKQAIDLMEGLIPNRQVHGLLPTNHLNKLIVFSIMWSAGALLELDDRVKMEHYLRSCNCLDLPQITEGSQETIFEYVVDKNGDWEHWRNRVEEYIYPSDSKPSYSSILVPNVDNVCIDFLTNTIAKQGKAVLLIGEQGTAKTVTVKGYTNKYDIEQHMSKSFSFSSATTPDNFQRTIESYVDKRVGSTYGPPAGRKMTVFIDDINMPAINAWGDQITNEITRQAMEA
;
A
#
# COMPACT_ATOMS: atom_id res chain seq x y z
N MET A 1 -3.56 -21.36 1.24
CA MET A 1 -3.83 -20.95 -0.15
C MET A 1 -4.67 -19.69 -0.06
N ARG A 2 -4.28 -18.59 -0.69
CA ARG A 2 -4.98 -17.28 -0.61
C ARG A 2 -5.41 -16.85 -2.01
N MET A 3 -6.59 -16.28 -2.15
CA MET A 3 -7.09 -15.68 -3.39
C MET A 3 -8.04 -14.52 -3.07
N ASN A 4 -8.13 -13.55 -3.98
CA ASN A 4 -9.13 -12.51 -3.91
C ASN A 4 -10.34 -12.90 -4.79
N PRO A 5 -11.52 -13.18 -4.20
CA PRO A 5 -12.69 -13.59 -4.98
C PRO A 5 -13.20 -12.48 -5.90
N LYS A 6 -12.96 -11.20 -5.56
CA LYS A 6 -13.42 -10.04 -6.33
C LYS A 6 -12.51 -9.73 -7.52
N ALA A 7 -11.22 -10.07 -7.43
CA ALA A 7 -10.25 -9.83 -8.50
C ALA A 7 -10.52 -10.65 -9.79
N ILE A 8 -11.41 -11.65 -9.70
CA ILE A 8 -11.75 -12.55 -10.80
C ILE A 8 -13.27 -12.59 -11.02
N THR A 9 -13.69 -12.97 -12.22
CA THR A 9 -15.11 -13.13 -12.52
C THR A 9 -15.66 -14.44 -11.95
N ALA A 10 -16.97 -14.52 -11.69
CA ALA A 10 -17.61 -15.74 -11.22
C ALA A 10 -17.35 -16.96 -12.13
N PRO A 11 -17.39 -16.85 -13.48
CA PRO A 11 -16.98 -17.93 -14.38
C PRO A 11 -15.52 -18.37 -14.21
N GLN A 12 -14.59 -17.44 -13.96
CA GLN A 12 -13.19 -17.77 -13.68
C GLN A 12 -13.01 -18.41 -12.30
N MET A 13 -13.86 -18.06 -11.34
CA MET A 13 -13.80 -18.59 -9.98
C MET A 13 -14.31 -20.04 -9.91
N PHE A 14 -15.52 -20.29 -10.40
CA PHE A 14 -16.19 -21.60 -10.25
C PHE A 14 -16.03 -22.52 -11.47
N GLY A 15 -15.77 -21.95 -12.63
CA GLY A 15 -15.74 -22.65 -13.92
C GLY A 15 -16.93 -22.29 -14.78
N ARG A 16 -16.84 -22.64 -16.06
CA ARG A 16 -17.89 -22.39 -17.05
C ARG A 16 -18.00 -23.54 -18.04
N LEU A 17 -19.23 -23.80 -18.47
CA LEU A 17 -19.52 -24.64 -19.61
C LEU A 17 -19.57 -23.74 -20.86
N ASP A 18 -18.75 -24.02 -21.85
CA ASP A 18 -18.82 -23.31 -23.13
C ASP A 18 -20.06 -23.78 -23.90
N ALA A 19 -21.02 -22.89 -24.13
CA ALA A 19 -22.27 -23.24 -24.80
C ALA A 19 -22.07 -23.63 -26.28
N SER A 20 -20.94 -23.24 -26.89
CA SER A 20 -20.64 -23.51 -28.29
C SER A 20 -19.91 -24.84 -28.49
N THR A 21 -18.98 -25.20 -27.61
CA THR A 21 -18.21 -26.45 -27.71
C THR A 21 -18.71 -27.55 -26.78
N ASN A 22 -19.56 -27.20 -25.80
CA ASN A 22 -19.96 -28.05 -24.69
C ASN A 22 -18.78 -28.53 -23.82
N ASP A 23 -17.65 -27.82 -23.87
CA ASP A 23 -16.48 -28.11 -23.06
C ASP A 23 -16.56 -27.42 -21.70
N TRP A 24 -16.17 -28.16 -20.66
CA TRP A 24 -16.06 -27.63 -19.31
C TRP A 24 -14.67 -27.05 -19.07
N THR A 25 -14.61 -25.80 -18.60
CA THR A 25 -13.40 -25.19 -18.07
C THR A 25 -13.52 -25.05 -16.56
N ASP A 26 -12.62 -25.71 -15.81
CA ASP A 26 -12.56 -25.58 -14.36
C ASP A 26 -12.17 -24.17 -13.92
N GLY A 27 -12.78 -23.69 -12.85
CA GLY A 27 -12.43 -22.43 -12.22
C GLY A 27 -11.26 -22.52 -11.25
N ILE A 28 -10.74 -21.36 -10.86
CA ILE A 28 -9.62 -21.22 -9.93
C ILE A 28 -10.00 -21.77 -8.56
N PHE A 29 -11.16 -21.38 -8.02
CA PHE A 29 -11.63 -21.87 -6.72
C PHE A 29 -11.92 -23.37 -6.77
N SER A 30 -12.57 -23.88 -7.82
CA SER A 30 -12.88 -25.31 -7.93
C SER A 30 -11.60 -26.16 -8.02
N THR A 31 -10.56 -25.68 -8.73
CA THR A 31 -9.26 -26.35 -8.81
C THR A 31 -8.53 -26.34 -7.46
N LEU A 32 -8.50 -25.21 -6.76
CA LEU A 32 -7.94 -25.12 -5.41
C LEU A 32 -8.69 -26.01 -4.43
N TRP A 33 -10.03 -26.06 -4.53
CA TRP A 33 -10.88 -26.91 -3.72
C TRP A 33 -10.55 -28.40 -3.90
N ARG A 34 -10.44 -28.86 -5.15
CA ARG A 34 -10.00 -30.25 -5.45
C ARG A 34 -8.59 -30.55 -4.92
N LYS A 35 -7.70 -29.56 -4.92
CA LYS A 35 -6.35 -29.72 -4.37
C LYS A 35 -6.38 -30.03 -2.86
N THR A 36 -7.35 -29.50 -2.12
CA THR A 36 -7.50 -29.78 -0.68
C THR A 36 -7.79 -31.25 -0.37
N LEU A 37 -8.37 -31.99 -1.32
CA LEU A 37 -8.67 -33.42 -1.19
C LEU A 37 -7.43 -34.32 -1.32
N LYS A 38 -6.34 -33.79 -1.90
CA LYS A 38 -5.08 -34.54 -2.09
C LYS A 38 -4.11 -34.38 -0.91
N THR A 39 -4.55 -33.73 0.16
CA THR A 39 -3.75 -33.44 1.36
C THR A 39 -3.49 -34.72 2.16
N LYS A 40 -2.30 -34.87 2.75
CA LYS A 40 -1.95 -36.05 3.54
C LYS A 40 -2.66 -36.06 4.89
N PRO A 41 -2.99 -37.23 5.46
CA PRO A 41 -3.46 -37.35 6.84
C PRO A 41 -2.53 -36.61 7.82
N GLY A 42 -3.09 -35.77 8.70
CA GLY A 42 -2.36 -34.96 9.68
C GLY A 42 -2.08 -33.51 9.27
N GLU A 43 -2.14 -33.17 7.98
CA GLU A 43 -1.99 -31.78 7.51
C GLU A 43 -3.34 -31.04 7.54
N LYS A 44 -3.31 -29.73 7.80
CA LYS A 44 -4.48 -28.84 7.70
C LYS A 44 -4.27 -27.85 6.57
N VAL A 45 -5.29 -27.63 5.75
CA VAL A 45 -5.25 -26.65 4.66
C VAL A 45 -6.18 -25.49 4.97
N TRP A 46 -5.65 -24.28 4.86
CA TRP A 46 -6.44 -23.06 4.94
C TRP A 46 -6.63 -22.47 3.54
N LEU A 47 -7.88 -22.27 3.16
CA LEU A 47 -8.28 -21.55 1.96
C LEU A 47 -8.78 -20.16 2.39
N ILE A 48 -7.99 -19.14 2.10
CA ILE A 48 -8.23 -17.76 2.52
C ILE A 48 -8.80 -17.00 1.32
N LEU A 49 -9.99 -16.46 1.49
CA LEU A 49 -10.67 -15.59 0.54
C LEU A 49 -10.56 -14.15 1.06
N ASP A 50 -9.67 -13.37 0.46
CA ASP A 50 -9.32 -12.03 0.92
C ASP A 50 -9.79 -10.97 -0.09
N GLY A 51 -10.86 -10.29 0.24
CA GLY A 51 -11.49 -9.28 -0.61
C GLY A 51 -12.93 -8.98 -0.16
N PRO A 52 -13.55 -7.93 -0.72
CA PRO A 52 -14.89 -7.54 -0.35
C PRO A 52 -15.93 -8.63 -0.68
N VAL A 53 -16.92 -8.76 0.21
CA VAL A 53 -18.06 -9.66 0.02
C VAL A 53 -19.16 -8.94 -0.72
N ASP A 54 -19.66 -9.57 -1.78
CA ASP A 54 -20.90 -9.18 -2.43
C ASP A 54 -21.85 -10.36 -2.51
N ALA A 55 -23.13 -10.06 -2.73
CA ALA A 55 -24.19 -11.06 -2.80
C ALA A 55 -24.01 -12.05 -3.96
N ILE A 56 -23.33 -11.68 -5.05
CA ILE A 56 -23.25 -12.51 -6.26
C ILE A 56 -22.34 -13.72 -6.05
N TRP A 57 -21.10 -13.49 -5.62
CA TRP A 57 -20.16 -14.61 -5.51
C TRP A 57 -20.38 -15.43 -4.24
N ILE A 58 -20.84 -14.81 -3.14
CA ILE A 58 -21.04 -15.52 -1.87
C ILE A 58 -22.24 -16.47 -1.92
N GLU A 59 -23.28 -16.14 -2.70
CA GLU A 59 -24.46 -17.01 -2.85
C GLU A 59 -24.10 -18.34 -3.51
N ASN A 60 -23.16 -18.33 -4.45
CA ASN A 60 -22.62 -19.53 -5.09
C ASN A 60 -21.83 -20.44 -4.11
N LEU A 61 -21.47 -19.94 -2.93
CA LEU A 61 -20.82 -20.70 -1.86
C LEU A 61 -21.79 -21.18 -0.78
N ASN A 62 -23.08 -20.87 -0.86
CA ASN A 62 -24.04 -21.24 0.19
C ASN A 62 -24.09 -22.75 0.49
N SER A 63 -23.93 -23.62 -0.53
CA SER A 63 -23.87 -25.08 -0.35
C SER A 63 -22.54 -25.60 0.21
N VAL A 64 -21.50 -24.77 0.14
CA VAL A 64 -20.19 -25.04 0.77
C VAL A 64 -20.23 -24.63 2.23
N LEU A 65 -20.95 -23.55 2.54
CA LEU A 65 -21.05 -22.95 3.88
C LEU A 65 -22.13 -23.60 4.76
N ASP A 66 -23.07 -24.33 4.17
CA ASP A 66 -24.08 -25.07 4.93
C ASP A 66 -23.55 -26.42 5.48
N ASP A 67 -24.42 -27.18 6.14
CA ASP A 67 -24.08 -28.48 6.71
C ASP A 67 -23.68 -29.53 5.66
N ASN A 68 -24.05 -29.33 4.39
CA ASN A 68 -23.70 -30.25 3.30
C ASN A 68 -22.22 -30.16 2.92
N LYS A 69 -21.57 -29.01 3.17
CA LYS A 69 -20.14 -28.78 2.90
C LYS A 69 -19.71 -29.26 1.51
N THR A 70 -20.53 -29.00 0.49
CA THR A 70 -20.36 -29.54 -0.85
C THR A 70 -20.38 -28.43 -1.88
N LEU A 71 -19.30 -28.30 -2.64
CA LEU A 71 -19.23 -27.40 -3.79
C LEU A 71 -19.98 -28.04 -4.95
N THR A 72 -21.03 -27.37 -5.42
CA THR A 72 -21.81 -27.81 -6.59
C THR A 72 -21.47 -26.91 -7.76
N LEU A 73 -20.95 -27.50 -8.84
CA LEU A 73 -20.54 -26.79 -10.05
C LEU A 73 -21.64 -26.85 -11.11
N ALA A 74 -21.61 -25.93 -12.06
CA ALA A 74 -22.62 -25.83 -13.12
C ALA A 74 -22.64 -27.05 -14.07
N ASN A 75 -21.55 -27.82 -14.17
CA ASN A 75 -21.51 -29.10 -14.89
C ASN A 75 -22.16 -30.26 -14.12
N GLY A 76 -22.67 -30.02 -12.91
CA GLY A 76 -23.25 -31.04 -12.04
C GLY A 76 -22.26 -31.74 -11.10
N ASP A 77 -20.97 -31.41 -11.17
CA ASP A 77 -19.99 -31.96 -10.22
C ASP A 77 -20.29 -31.53 -8.80
N ARG A 78 -20.25 -32.50 -7.88
CA ARG A 78 -20.44 -32.28 -6.44
C ARG A 78 -19.16 -32.69 -5.72
N ILE A 79 -18.46 -31.72 -5.16
CA ILE A 79 -17.15 -31.90 -4.55
C ILE A 79 -17.26 -31.60 -3.06
N VAL A 80 -17.28 -32.66 -2.24
CA VAL A 80 -17.34 -32.55 -0.77
C VAL A 80 -16.07 -31.90 -0.23
N MET A 81 -16.21 -31.08 0.80
CA MET A 81 -15.10 -30.44 1.51
C MET A 81 -14.18 -31.49 2.15
N SER A 82 -12.87 -31.31 1.96
CA SER A 82 -11.89 -32.10 2.72
C SER A 82 -12.05 -31.86 4.23
N PRO A 83 -12.10 -32.90 5.07
CA PRO A 83 -12.15 -32.73 6.54
C PRO A 83 -10.98 -31.93 7.12
N GLN A 84 -9.88 -31.85 6.38
CA GLN A 84 -8.66 -31.13 6.73
C GLN A 84 -8.67 -29.67 6.27
N CYS A 85 -9.62 -29.28 5.43
CA CYS A 85 -9.73 -27.93 4.93
C CYS A 85 -10.44 -27.03 5.94
N LYS A 86 -10.06 -25.75 5.97
CA LYS A 86 -10.77 -24.66 6.62
C LYS A 86 -10.84 -23.49 5.65
N ILE A 87 -12.00 -22.86 5.56
CA ILE A 87 -12.19 -21.64 4.78
C ILE A 87 -12.14 -20.47 5.74
N LEU A 88 -11.41 -19.43 5.37
CA LEU A 88 -11.35 -18.16 6.08
C LEU A 88 -11.70 -17.05 5.09
N PHE A 89 -12.52 -16.11 5.54
CA PHE A 89 -12.84 -14.88 4.80
C PHE A 89 -12.13 -13.72 5.51
N GLU A 90 -11.26 -13.02 4.79
CA GLU A 90 -10.64 -11.77 5.23
C GLU A 90 -11.36 -10.63 4.52
N VAL A 91 -12.19 -9.91 5.28
CA VAL A 91 -13.15 -8.94 4.74
C VAL A 91 -13.14 -7.70 5.60
N HIS A 92 -13.29 -6.52 5.00
CA HIS A 92 -13.33 -5.25 5.74
C HIS A 92 -14.69 -5.04 6.42
N ASN A 93 -15.79 -5.30 5.70
CA ASN A 93 -17.15 -5.25 6.20
C ASN A 93 -17.99 -6.38 5.53
N ILE A 94 -19.21 -6.56 6.02
CA ILE A 94 -20.16 -7.56 5.52
C ILE A 94 -21.51 -6.92 5.17
N ASP A 95 -21.51 -5.62 4.88
CA ASP A 95 -22.73 -4.82 4.72
C ASP A 95 -23.58 -5.28 3.52
N ASN A 96 -22.92 -5.90 2.55
CA ASN A 96 -23.53 -6.44 1.33
C ASN A 96 -23.87 -7.94 1.42
N ALA A 97 -23.68 -8.58 2.57
CA ALA A 97 -24.00 -9.99 2.79
C ALA A 97 -25.37 -10.17 3.44
N SER A 98 -26.13 -11.19 3.00
CA SER A 98 -27.41 -11.49 3.63
C SER A 98 -27.23 -12.06 5.04
N PRO A 99 -28.12 -11.76 6.01
CA PRO A 99 -28.07 -12.36 7.35
C PRO A 99 -28.09 -13.90 7.32
N ALA A 100 -28.75 -14.50 6.33
CA ALA A 100 -28.80 -15.95 6.14
C ALA A 100 -27.47 -16.56 5.68
N THR A 101 -26.63 -15.78 4.99
CA THR A 101 -25.27 -16.18 4.62
C THR A 101 -24.34 -16.04 5.82
N VAL A 102 -24.45 -14.93 6.56
CA VAL A 102 -23.62 -14.63 7.74
C VAL A 102 -23.88 -15.64 8.87
N SER A 103 -25.12 -16.12 9.03
CA SER A 103 -25.46 -17.10 10.07
C SER A 103 -24.80 -18.47 9.91
N ARG A 104 -24.27 -18.78 8.71
CA ARG A 104 -23.58 -20.05 8.41
C ARG A 104 -22.10 -20.04 8.72
N VAL A 105 -21.54 -18.86 9.05
CA VAL A 105 -20.10 -18.68 9.27
C VAL A 105 -19.82 -18.25 10.71
N GLY A 106 -18.66 -18.65 11.23
CA GLY A 106 -18.15 -18.14 12.50
C GLY A 106 -17.57 -16.74 12.28
N MET A 107 -18.11 -15.75 13.00
CA MET A 107 -17.66 -14.36 12.91
C MET A 107 -16.61 -14.06 13.98
N VAL A 108 -15.45 -13.57 13.56
CA VAL A 108 -14.41 -13.02 14.44
C VAL A 108 -14.24 -11.55 14.09
N PHE A 109 -14.71 -10.68 14.98
CA PHE A 109 -14.56 -9.23 14.81
C PHE A 109 -13.29 -8.73 15.49
N MET A 110 -12.43 -8.08 14.73
CA MET A 110 -11.20 -7.46 15.24
C MET A 110 -11.44 -5.96 15.43
N SER A 111 -11.57 -5.52 16.69
CA SER A 111 -11.72 -4.11 17.00
C SER A 111 -10.41 -3.34 16.79
N SER A 112 -10.52 -2.13 16.24
CA SER A 112 -9.40 -1.18 16.11
C SER A 112 -8.82 -0.75 17.46
N SER A 113 -9.59 -0.88 18.55
CA SER A 113 -9.10 -0.63 19.91
C SER A 113 -8.12 -1.69 20.40
N ILE A 114 -8.19 -2.92 19.86
CA ILE A 114 -7.32 -4.04 20.23
C ILE A 114 -6.03 -4.01 19.39
N LEU A 115 -6.15 -3.68 18.10
CA LEU A 115 -5.02 -3.54 17.17
C LEU A 115 -4.63 -2.07 17.00
N ASN A 116 -4.12 -1.47 18.07
CA ASN A 116 -3.56 -0.12 18.00
C ASN A 116 -2.16 -0.10 17.34
N TRP A 117 -1.55 1.08 17.27
CA TRP A 117 -0.24 1.26 16.65
C TRP A 117 0.94 0.59 17.40
N LYS A 118 0.80 0.33 18.71
CA LYS A 118 1.92 -0.09 19.58
C LYS A 118 2.49 -1.47 19.20
N PRO A 119 1.68 -2.54 19.00
CA PRO A 119 2.21 -3.83 18.59
C PRO A 119 3.01 -3.79 17.28
N VAL A 120 2.61 -2.95 16.34
CA VAL A 120 3.28 -2.81 15.04
C VAL A 120 4.65 -2.16 15.21
N LEU A 121 4.72 -1.06 15.98
CA LEU A 121 6.00 -0.44 16.32
C LEU A 121 6.90 -1.39 17.09
N GLN A 122 6.38 -2.03 18.15
CA GLN A 122 7.15 -2.94 19.00
C GLN A 122 7.67 -4.16 18.22
N GLY A 123 6.87 -4.71 17.31
CA GLY A 123 7.29 -5.81 16.44
C GLY A 123 8.46 -5.42 15.54
N TRP A 124 8.40 -4.22 14.95
CA TRP A 124 9.48 -3.67 14.14
C TRP A 124 10.74 -3.38 14.96
N LEU A 125 10.60 -2.72 16.11
CA LEU A 125 11.71 -2.40 17.00
C LEU A 125 12.48 -3.65 17.45
N ARG A 126 11.75 -4.70 17.88
CA ARG A 126 12.36 -5.96 18.33
C ARG A 126 13.06 -6.74 17.22
N SER A 127 12.57 -6.63 15.99
CA SER A 127 13.11 -7.39 14.85
C SER A 127 14.29 -6.69 14.17
N THR A 128 14.34 -5.36 14.22
CA THR A 128 15.18 -4.57 13.31
C THR A 128 16.14 -3.61 14.01
N ARG A 129 15.88 -3.21 15.26
CA ARG A 129 16.63 -2.12 15.93
C ARG A 129 17.40 -2.59 17.16
N ALA A 130 18.51 -1.90 17.44
CA ALA A 130 19.29 -2.15 18.66
C ALA A 130 18.52 -1.66 19.90
N PRO A 131 18.72 -2.26 21.09
CA PRO A 131 17.95 -1.90 22.29
C PRO A 131 17.96 -0.40 22.61
N THR A 132 19.11 0.26 22.50
CA THR A 132 19.25 1.70 22.77
C THR A 132 18.51 2.58 21.77
N GLU A 133 18.54 2.23 20.48
CA GLU A 133 17.76 2.94 19.44
C GLU A 133 16.27 2.68 19.63
N ALA A 134 15.90 1.44 19.94
CA ALA A 134 14.53 1.05 20.17
C ALA A 134 13.91 1.77 21.36
N GLU A 135 14.65 1.92 22.46
CA GLU A 135 14.22 2.70 23.63
C GLU A 135 14.01 4.18 23.27
N ALA A 136 14.93 4.79 22.51
CA ALA A 136 14.79 6.18 22.07
C ALA A 136 13.56 6.38 21.17
N ILE A 137 13.37 5.50 20.18
CA ILE A 137 12.20 5.55 19.29
C ILE A 137 10.91 5.35 20.08
N GLN A 138 10.84 4.29 20.89
CA GLN A 138 9.67 3.97 21.69
C GLN A 138 9.29 5.12 22.62
N SER A 139 10.28 5.75 23.27
CA SER A 139 10.06 6.89 24.17
C SER A 139 9.42 8.09 23.46
N ILE A 140 9.89 8.45 22.26
CA ILE A 140 9.29 9.57 21.50
C ILE A 140 7.87 9.22 21.09
N PHE A 141 7.64 8.02 20.53
CA PHE A 141 6.31 7.58 20.12
C PHE A 141 5.30 7.54 21.27
N ASP A 142 5.67 7.01 22.43
CA ASP A 142 4.78 6.94 23.60
C ASP A 142 4.40 8.34 24.13
N ASN A 143 5.27 9.34 23.94
CA ASN A 143 5.01 10.71 24.40
C ASN A 143 4.08 11.51 23.49
N ILE A 144 4.11 11.28 22.16
CA ILE A 144 3.44 12.18 21.20
C ILE A 144 2.43 11.49 20.30
N PHE A 145 2.59 10.20 19.99
CA PHE A 145 1.87 9.58 18.88
C PHE A 145 0.37 9.43 19.17
N ASP A 146 0.00 9.03 20.40
CA ASP A 146 -1.41 8.95 20.81
C ASP A 146 -2.11 10.33 20.71
N GLY A 147 -1.42 11.41 21.09
CA GLY A 147 -1.99 12.76 20.99
C GLY A 147 -2.07 13.30 19.55
N ILE A 148 -1.13 12.94 18.67
CA ILE A 148 -1.23 13.22 17.23
C ILE A 148 -2.44 12.49 16.64
N LEU A 149 -2.67 11.21 16.99
CA LEU A 149 -3.83 10.47 16.50
C LEU A 149 -5.14 11.11 16.95
N VAL A 150 -5.23 11.51 18.22
CA VAL A 150 -6.40 12.24 18.74
C VAL A 150 -6.62 13.54 17.96
N LEU A 151 -5.56 14.31 17.71
CA LEU A 151 -5.65 15.55 16.94
C LEU A 151 -6.16 15.28 15.52
N ILE A 152 -5.61 14.29 14.82
CA ILE A 152 -6.02 13.91 13.46
C ILE A 152 -7.50 13.53 13.43
N TYR A 153 -7.95 12.68 14.35
CA TYR A 153 -9.33 12.17 14.32
C TYR A 153 -10.38 13.15 14.84
N GLN A 154 -10.00 14.16 15.63
CA GLN A 154 -10.96 15.08 16.25
C GLN A 154 -10.95 16.50 15.68
N SER A 155 -9.83 16.94 15.11
CA SER A 155 -9.58 18.36 14.84
C SER A 155 -9.03 18.68 13.44
N LEU A 156 -8.58 17.67 12.69
CA LEU A 156 -7.99 17.83 11.37
C LEU A 156 -8.82 17.10 10.31
N ASN A 157 -8.63 17.47 9.03
CA ASN A 157 -9.37 16.92 7.90
C ASN A 157 -8.39 16.34 6.86
N PRO A 158 -7.82 15.14 7.11
CA PRO A 158 -6.97 14.49 6.13
C PRO A 158 -7.73 14.21 4.82
N LYS A 159 -7.04 14.31 3.68
CA LYS A 159 -7.64 14.11 2.35
C LYS A 159 -8.15 12.70 2.07
N MET A 160 -7.71 11.73 2.87
CA MET A 160 -8.19 10.35 2.83
C MET A 160 -8.21 9.79 4.24
N ASP A 161 -9.16 8.91 4.50
CA ASP A 161 -9.23 8.19 5.77
C ASP A 161 -8.08 7.19 5.88
N LEU A 162 -7.34 7.28 6.98
CA LEU A 162 -6.31 6.30 7.33
C LEU A 162 -6.56 5.72 8.71
N LEU A 163 -6.29 4.43 8.83
CA LEU A 163 -6.21 3.78 10.13
C LEU A 163 -4.90 4.16 10.81
N GLN A 164 -4.89 4.22 12.14
CA GLN A 164 -3.68 4.47 12.95
C GLN A 164 -2.51 3.55 12.56
N ILE A 165 -2.80 2.32 12.12
CA ILE A 165 -1.81 1.36 11.66
C ILE A 165 -1.11 1.82 10.37
N ASN A 166 -1.82 2.48 9.46
CA ASN A 166 -1.23 3.02 8.24
C ASN A 166 -0.34 4.23 8.54
N ILE A 167 -0.72 5.07 9.51
CA ILE A 167 0.08 6.23 9.92
C ILE A 167 1.39 5.76 10.57
N VAL A 168 1.33 4.84 11.55
CA VAL A 168 2.55 4.31 12.18
C VAL A 168 3.42 3.54 11.19
N LYS A 169 2.81 2.81 10.24
CA LYS A 169 3.54 2.09 9.21
C LYS A 169 4.29 3.04 8.27
N GLN A 170 3.67 4.16 7.87
CA GLN A 170 4.36 5.22 7.11
C GLN A 170 5.55 5.80 7.90
N ALA A 171 5.39 6.05 9.20
CA ALA A 171 6.49 6.53 10.03
C ALA A 171 7.64 5.51 10.10
N ILE A 172 7.31 4.23 10.28
CA ILE A 172 8.29 3.12 10.27
C ILE A 172 9.01 3.05 8.92
N ASP A 173 8.28 3.14 7.81
CA ASP A 173 8.88 3.04 6.48
C ASP A 173 9.81 4.22 6.16
N LEU A 174 9.47 5.43 6.62
CA LEU A 174 10.37 6.58 6.56
C LEU A 174 11.62 6.35 7.42
N MET A 175 11.46 5.90 8.66
CA MET A 175 12.59 5.59 9.54
C MET A 175 13.48 4.48 8.98
N GLU A 176 12.93 3.45 8.35
CA GLU A 176 13.70 2.41 7.66
C GLU A 176 14.51 2.96 6.48
N GLY A 177 13.96 3.93 5.76
CA GLY A 177 14.66 4.58 4.65
C GLY A 177 15.72 5.57 5.10
N LEU A 178 15.54 6.22 6.25
CA LEU A 178 16.40 7.30 6.75
C LEU A 178 17.48 6.83 7.72
N ILE A 179 17.15 5.91 8.62
CA ILE A 179 18.05 5.43 9.67
C ILE A 179 18.83 4.23 9.11
N PRO A 180 20.14 4.39 8.81
CA PRO A 180 20.93 3.35 8.20
C PRO A 180 21.01 2.10 9.09
N ASN A 181 21.20 0.94 8.46
CA ASN A 181 21.47 -0.28 9.21
C ASN A 181 22.86 -0.17 9.88
N ARG A 182 22.88 -0.42 11.19
CA ARG A 182 24.08 -0.33 12.06
C ARG A 182 25.31 -1.02 11.48
N GLN A 183 25.13 -2.15 10.79
CA GLN A 183 26.22 -2.93 10.19
C GLN A 183 27.01 -2.15 9.13
N VAL A 184 26.42 -1.12 8.53
CA VAL A 184 27.02 -0.35 7.43
C VAL A 184 27.57 1.01 7.90
N HIS A 185 26.92 1.68 8.87
CA HIS A 185 27.24 3.08 9.20
C HIS A 185 27.44 3.38 10.70
N GLY A 186 27.43 2.37 11.58
CA GLY A 186 27.57 2.58 13.03
C GLY A 186 26.31 3.12 13.70
N LEU A 187 26.44 3.62 14.94
CA LEU A 187 25.35 4.24 15.70
C LEU A 187 25.28 5.73 15.38
N LEU A 188 24.09 6.24 15.07
CA LEU A 188 23.87 7.67 14.93
C LEU A 188 23.96 8.37 16.29
N PRO A 189 24.44 9.62 16.35
CA PRO A 189 24.32 10.45 17.55
C PRO A 189 22.85 10.57 17.97
N THR A 190 22.59 10.56 19.28
CA THR A 190 21.22 10.61 19.83
C THR A 190 20.42 11.80 19.29
N ASN A 191 21.05 12.97 19.14
CA ASN A 191 20.37 14.15 18.61
C ASN A 191 19.91 13.96 17.15
N HIS A 192 20.80 13.43 16.30
CA HIS A 192 20.48 13.12 14.91
C HIS A 192 19.34 12.09 14.83
N LEU A 193 19.42 11.01 15.61
CA LEU A 193 18.38 10.00 15.66
C LEU A 193 17.02 10.60 16.06
N ASN A 194 16.98 11.44 17.11
CA ASN A 194 15.75 12.08 17.57
C ASN A 194 15.10 12.93 16.47
N LYS A 195 15.88 13.76 15.76
CA LYS A 195 15.35 14.57 14.65
C LYS A 195 14.82 13.72 13.49
N LEU A 196 15.45 12.59 13.17
CA LEU A 196 14.94 11.66 12.15
C LEU A 196 13.61 11.01 12.56
N ILE A 197 13.45 10.68 13.84
CA ILE A 197 12.20 10.14 14.39
C ILE A 197 11.10 11.19 14.26
N VAL A 198 11.38 12.43 14.68
CA VAL A 198 10.45 13.57 14.58
C VAL A 198 10.06 13.83 13.13
N PHE A 199 11.03 13.90 12.21
CA PHE A 199 10.77 14.07 10.78
C PHE A 199 9.86 12.96 10.23
N SER A 200 10.10 11.71 10.62
CA SER A 200 9.32 10.57 10.16
C SER A 200 7.88 10.62 10.67
N ILE A 201 7.67 10.97 11.94
CA ILE A 201 6.33 11.13 12.53
C ILE A 201 5.60 12.30 11.86
N MET A 202 6.27 13.45 11.73
CA MET A 202 5.76 14.66 11.09
C MET A 202 5.21 14.37 9.69
N TRP A 203 6.01 13.73 8.82
CA TRP A 203 5.57 13.40 7.47
C TRP A 203 4.55 12.27 7.42
N SER A 204 4.63 11.28 8.31
CA SER A 204 3.65 10.18 8.32
C SER A 204 2.22 10.62 8.64
N ALA A 205 2.08 11.60 9.54
CA ALA A 205 0.78 12.15 9.95
C ALA A 205 0.37 13.36 9.10
N GLY A 206 1.34 14.17 8.65
CA GLY A 206 1.10 15.41 7.91
C GLY A 206 0.99 15.25 6.39
N ALA A 207 1.39 14.11 5.80
CA ALA A 207 1.40 13.92 4.35
C ALA A 207 0.01 14.13 3.70
N LEU A 208 -1.07 13.78 4.40
CA LEU A 208 -2.44 13.90 3.92
C LEU A 208 -3.16 15.18 4.35
N LEU A 209 -2.47 16.04 5.10
CA LEU A 209 -3.02 17.30 5.58
C LEU A 209 -2.72 18.42 4.59
N GLU A 210 -3.70 19.31 4.44
CA GLU A 210 -3.54 20.59 3.77
C GLU A 210 -2.81 21.61 4.66
N LEU A 211 -2.41 22.73 4.08
CA LEU A 211 -1.58 23.75 4.71
C LEU A 211 -2.13 24.20 6.09
N ASP A 212 -3.42 24.52 6.20
CA ASP A 212 -4.03 24.98 7.45
C ASP A 212 -3.97 23.92 8.57
N ASP A 213 -4.16 22.65 8.22
CA ASP A 213 -4.14 21.55 9.18
C ASP A 213 -2.70 21.16 9.56
N ARG A 214 -1.73 21.36 8.65
CA ARG A 214 -0.29 21.25 8.97
C ARG A 214 0.14 22.28 10.00
N VAL A 215 -0.37 23.52 9.92
CA VAL A 215 -0.10 24.57 10.92
C VAL A 215 -0.65 24.17 12.30
N LYS A 216 -1.87 23.61 12.36
CA LYS A 216 -2.45 23.10 13.62
C LYS A 216 -1.63 21.95 14.20
N MET A 217 -1.20 21.01 13.36
CA MET A 217 -0.34 19.90 13.76
C MET A 217 1.01 20.40 14.29
N GLU A 218 1.62 21.37 13.61
CA GLU A 218 2.84 22.00 14.09
C GLU A 218 2.66 22.65 15.46
N HIS A 219 1.58 23.41 15.67
CA HIS A 219 1.30 24.04 16.95
C HIS A 219 1.23 23.01 18.08
N TYR A 220 0.59 21.87 17.83
CA TYR A 220 0.57 20.75 18.77
C TYR A 220 1.99 20.20 19.02
N LEU A 221 2.77 19.91 17.97
CA LEU A 221 4.13 19.38 18.12
C LEU A 221 5.04 20.34 18.89
N ARG A 222 4.94 21.66 18.66
CA ARG A 222 5.70 22.68 19.40
C ARG A 222 5.30 22.77 20.87
N SER A 223 4.08 22.38 21.23
CA SER A 223 3.65 22.29 22.63
C SER A 223 4.27 21.10 23.37
N CYS A 224 4.81 20.12 22.65
CA CYS A 224 5.51 18.98 23.23
C CYS A 224 6.97 19.36 23.55
N ASN A 225 7.28 19.57 24.84
CA ASN A 225 8.61 19.99 25.31
C ASN A 225 9.76 19.01 25.03
N CYS A 226 9.48 17.81 24.52
CA CYS A 226 10.47 16.75 24.29
C CYS A 226 11.00 16.69 22.85
N LEU A 227 10.57 17.59 21.96
CA LEU A 227 10.91 17.54 20.53
C LEU A 227 11.91 18.62 20.12
N ASP A 228 12.92 18.22 19.36
CA ASP A 228 13.81 19.14 18.64
C ASP A 228 13.19 19.41 17.25
N LEU A 229 12.54 20.56 17.12
CA LEU A 229 11.88 21.03 15.89
C LEU A 229 12.69 22.13 15.21
N PRO A 230 12.60 22.27 13.87
CA PRO A 230 13.28 23.35 13.16
C PRO A 230 12.78 24.73 13.63
N GLN A 231 13.72 25.68 13.66
CA GLN A 231 13.42 27.09 13.92
C GLN A 231 12.87 27.71 12.63
N ILE A 232 11.69 28.30 12.74
CA ILE A 232 11.03 28.97 11.62
C ILE A 232 11.33 30.45 11.68
N THR A 233 11.53 31.05 10.51
CA THR A 233 11.76 32.49 10.39
C THR A 233 10.53 33.26 10.87
N GLU A 234 10.70 34.12 11.87
CA GLU A 234 9.60 34.96 12.38
C GLU A 234 8.96 35.79 11.25
N GLY A 235 7.62 35.73 11.15
CA GLY A 235 6.86 36.41 10.10
C GLY A 235 6.79 35.69 8.75
N SER A 236 7.42 34.53 8.60
CA SER A 236 7.21 33.66 7.43
C SER A 236 5.88 32.89 7.52
N GLN A 237 5.37 32.47 6.36
CA GLN A 237 4.25 31.52 6.26
C GLN A 237 4.74 30.06 6.18
N GLU A 238 6.03 29.83 6.43
CA GLU A 238 6.64 28.51 6.38
C GLU A 238 6.32 27.74 7.66
N THR A 239 6.36 26.42 7.57
CA THR A 239 6.06 25.45 8.61
C THR A 239 7.26 24.53 8.83
N ILE A 240 7.16 23.62 9.79
CA ILE A 240 8.17 22.57 9.99
C ILE A 240 8.33 21.64 8.75
N PHE A 241 7.37 21.63 7.82
CA PHE A 241 7.41 20.80 6.62
C PHE A 241 8.39 21.32 5.55
N GLU A 242 8.82 22.57 5.65
CA GLU A 242 9.81 23.18 4.75
C GLU A 242 11.27 22.76 5.05
N TYR A 243 11.46 21.89 6.04
CA TYR A 243 12.75 21.45 6.55
C TYR A 243 12.95 19.93 6.46
N VAL A 244 14.22 19.54 6.39
CA VAL A 244 14.71 18.17 6.38
C VAL A 244 15.93 18.04 7.28
N VAL A 245 16.19 16.84 7.78
CA VAL A 245 17.43 16.56 8.52
C VAL A 245 18.56 16.29 7.51
N ASP A 246 19.66 17.02 7.65
CA ASP A 246 20.85 16.84 6.83
C ASP A 246 21.72 15.65 7.30
N LYS A 247 22.80 15.38 6.57
CA LYS A 247 23.75 14.30 6.91
C LYS A 247 24.49 14.51 8.24
N ASN A 248 24.58 15.76 8.71
CA ASN A 248 25.24 16.11 9.97
C ASN A 248 24.28 15.98 11.16
N GLY A 249 22.98 15.84 10.90
CA GLY A 249 21.94 15.77 11.92
C GLY A 249 21.35 17.14 12.28
N ASP A 250 21.44 18.11 11.37
CA ASP A 250 20.89 19.46 11.54
C ASP A 250 19.68 19.69 10.64
N TRP A 251 18.80 20.60 11.09
CA TRP A 251 17.64 20.99 10.30
C TRP A 251 18.09 21.92 9.16
N GLU A 252 17.76 21.53 7.93
CA GLU A 252 18.08 22.26 6.70
C GLU A 252 16.78 22.57 5.95
N HIS A 253 16.64 23.80 5.48
CA HIS A 253 15.50 24.17 4.64
C HIS A 253 15.67 23.57 3.23
N TRP A 254 14.62 22.93 2.69
CA TRP A 254 14.60 22.37 1.33
C TRP A 254 15.09 23.31 0.23
N ARG A 255 14.94 24.64 0.39
CA ARG A 255 15.42 25.63 -0.60
C ARG A 255 16.92 25.50 -0.88
N ASN A 256 17.70 25.05 0.10
CA ASN A 256 19.13 24.82 -0.05
C ASN A 256 19.46 23.59 -0.92
N ARG A 257 18.47 22.73 -1.19
CA ARG A 257 18.57 21.53 -2.03
C ARG A 257 17.94 21.73 -3.42
N VAL A 258 17.40 22.91 -3.72
CA VAL A 258 16.84 23.22 -5.04
C VAL A 258 17.99 23.58 -5.98
N GLU A 259 18.18 22.76 -7.02
CA GLU A 259 19.14 23.05 -8.09
C GLU A 259 18.63 24.18 -8.98
N GLU A 260 19.54 25.05 -9.41
CA GLU A 260 19.22 26.12 -10.34
C GLU A 260 18.86 25.55 -11.72
N TYR A 261 17.68 25.89 -12.22
CA TYR A 261 17.28 25.48 -13.56
C TYR A 261 18.00 26.34 -14.61
N ILE A 262 18.88 25.69 -15.38
CA ILE A 262 19.57 26.32 -16.51
C ILE A 262 18.82 25.97 -17.79
N TYR A 263 18.21 26.98 -18.44
CA TYR A 263 17.55 26.77 -19.73
C TYR A 263 18.58 26.42 -20.82
N PRO A 264 18.41 25.31 -21.56
CA PRO A 264 19.34 24.93 -22.62
C PRO A 264 19.46 26.03 -23.68
N SER A 265 20.69 26.47 -23.97
CA SER A 265 20.94 27.52 -24.97
C SER A 265 21.00 26.98 -26.40
N ASP A 266 21.18 25.67 -26.55
CA ASP A 266 21.42 24.94 -27.80
C ASP A 266 20.13 24.37 -28.42
N SER A 267 19.05 24.25 -27.64
CA SER A 267 17.79 23.68 -28.09
C SER A 267 16.60 24.29 -27.33
N LYS A 268 15.43 24.35 -27.98
CA LYS A 268 14.17 24.74 -27.33
C LYS A 268 13.48 23.47 -26.83
N PRO A 269 13.57 23.11 -25.55
CA PRO A 269 12.83 21.97 -25.00
C PRO A 269 11.32 22.17 -25.21
N SER A 270 10.59 21.07 -25.40
CA SER A 270 9.13 21.11 -25.46
C SER A 270 8.58 21.69 -24.17
N TYR A 271 7.63 22.62 -24.25
CA TYR A 271 7.05 23.26 -23.08
C TYR A 271 6.52 22.25 -22.05
N SER A 272 5.91 21.15 -22.53
CA SER A 272 5.38 20.06 -21.70
C SER A 272 6.44 19.25 -20.95
N SER A 273 7.72 19.41 -21.28
CA SER A 273 8.85 18.71 -20.65
C SER A 273 9.69 19.60 -19.73
N ILE A 274 9.42 20.91 -19.70
CA ILE A 274 10.14 21.84 -18.83
C ILE A 274 9.60 21.70 -17.41
N LEU A 275 10.39 21.10 -16.53
CA LEU A 275 10.18 21.10 -15.09
C LEU A 275 11.23 21.98 -14.44
N VAL A 276 10.80 23.12 -13.90
CA VAL A 276 11.66 23.95 -13.04
C VAL A 276 11.64 23.32 -11.64
N PRO A 277 12.79 22.88 -11.10
CA PRO A 277 12.87 22.39 -9.73
C PRO A 277 12.40 23.47 -8.75
N ASN A 278 11.56 23.07 -7.81
CA ASN A 278 11.10 23.92 -6.71
C ASN A 278 11.19 23.12 -5.40
N VAL A 279 10.91 23.78 -4.28
CA VAL A 279 10.96 23.18 -2.94
C VAL A 279 10.10 21.92 -2.86
N ASP A 280 8.88 21.96 -3.40
CA ASP A 280 7.93 20.85 -3.36
C ASP A 280 8.44 19.64 -4.14
N ASN A 281 8.97 19.86 -5.35
CA ASN A 281 9.52 18.81 -6.20
C ASN A 281 10.71 18.10 -5.53
N VAL A 282 11.60 18.85 -4.89
CA VAL A 282 12.74 18.30 -4.16
C VAL A 282 12.28 17.50 -2.94
N CYS A 283 11.30 18.02 -2.20
CA CYS A 283 10.71 17.33 -1.05
C CYS A 283 10.05 16.00 -1.47
N ILE A 284 9.19 16.03 -2.50
CA ILE A 284 8.47 14.85 -3.00
C ILE A 284 9.46 13.82 -3.56
N ASP A 285 10.48 14.24 -4.32
CA ASP A 285 11.53 13.33 -4.84
C ASP A 285 12.31 12.69 -3.69
N PHE A 286 12.65 13.45 -2.65
CA PHE A 286 13.32 12.91 -1.45
C PHE A 286 12.48 11.86 -0.73
N LEU A 287 11.21 12.16 -0.44
CA LEU A 287 10.30 11.23 0.24
C LEU A 287 10.05 9.98 -0.62
N THR A 288 9.83 10.18 -1.93
CA THR A 288 9.63 9.08 -2.89
C THR A 288 10.86 8.18 -2.93
N ASN A 289 12.07 8.75 -3.07
CA ASN A 289 13.32 7.99 -3.08
C ASN A 289 13.54 7.23 -1.77
N THR A 290 13.23 7.86 -0.64
CA THR A 290 13.38 7.28 0.71
C THR A 290 12.59 5.98 0.85
N ILE A 291 11.37 5.93 0.31
CA ILE A 291 10.50 4.74 0.36
C ILE A 291 10.81 3.78 -0.78
N ALA A 292 10.89 4.26 -2.02
CA ALA A 292 11.01 3.43 -3.21
C ALA A 292 12.34 2.64 -3.27
N LYS A 293 13.44 3.17 -2.71
CA LYS A 293 14.72 2.42 -2.63
C LYS A 293 14.62 1.14 -1.78
N GLN A 294 13.60 1.05 -0.91
CA GLN A 294 13.31 -0.13 -0.10
C GLN A 294 12.46 -1.16 -0.86
N GLY A 295 12.11 -0.91 -2.13
CA GLY A 295 11.22 -1.76 -2.91
C GLY A 295 9.75 -1.63 -2.53
N LYS A 296 9.37 -0.54 -1.85
CA LYS A 296 7.99 -0.26 -1.42
C LYS A 296 7.31 0.71 -2.39
N ALA A 297 5.99 0.55 -2.55
CA ALA A 297 5.19 1.44 -3.38
C ALA A 297 4.95 2.80 -2.69
N VAL A 298 4.77 3.84 -3.49
CA VAL A 298 4.44 5.21 -3.05
C VAL A 298 3.17 5.66 -3.77
N LEU A 299 2.23 6.24 -3.03
CA LEU A 299 1.04 6.88 -3.58
C LEU A 299 1.19 8.40 -3.48
N LEU A 300 1.11 9.09 -4.61
CA LEU A 300 1.07 10.55 -4.66
C LEU A 300 -0.35 11.01 -4.99
N ILE A 301 -0.93 11.83 -4.12
CA ILE A 301 -2.25 12.44 -4.32
C ILE A 301 -2.12 13.93 -4.59
N GLY A 302 -3.15 14.51 -5.20
CA GLY A 302 -3.22 15.95 -5.46
C GLY A 302 -4.09 16.26 -6.66
N GLU A 303 -4.41 17.52 -6.87
CA GLU A 303 -5.29 17.98 -7.95
C GLU A 303 -4.73 17.70 -9.35
N GLN A 304 -5.58 17.77 -10.37
CA GLN A 304 -5.13 17.62 -11.75
C GLN A 304 -4.20 18.78 -12.14
N GLY A 305 -3.15 18.49 -12.91
CA GLY A 305 -2.18 19.50 -13.35
C GLY A 305 -1.07 19.83 -12.35
N THR A 306 -1.02 19.20 -11.16
CA THR A 306 0.02 19.46 -10.13
C THR A 306 1.34 18.72 -10.37
N ALA A 307 1.73 18.50 -11.63
CA ALA A 307 2.99 17.86 -12.04
C ALA A 307 3.28 16.43 -11.54
N LYS A 308 2.39 15.78 -10.76
CA LYS A 308 2.56 14.42 -10.21
C LYS A 308 3.14 13.41 -11.19
N THR A 309 2.49 13.26 -12.36
CA THR A 309 2.90 12.34 -13.43
C THR A 309 4.33 12.60 -13.89
N VAL A 310 4.71 13.86 -14.02
CA VAL A 310 6.04 14.24 -14.51
C VAL A 310 7.10 13.99 -13.43
N THR A 311 6.78 14.27 -12.17
CA THR A 311 7.66 13.98 -11.01
C THR A 311 7.95 12.48 -10.90
N VAL A 312 6.94 11.62 -10.95
CA VAL A 312 7.14 10.16 -10.87
C VAL A 312 7.92 9.64 -12.07
N LYS A 313 7.58 10.07 -13.29
CA LYS A 313 8.33 9.68 -14.49
C LYS A 313 9.79 10.12 -14.42
N GLY A 314 10.03 11.36 -13.98
CA GLY A 314 11.37 11.90 -13.74
C GLY A 314 12.18 11.05 -12.76
N TYR A 315 11.56 10.61 -11.65
CA TYR A 315 12.19 9.69 -10.71
C TYR A 315 12.51 8.33 -11.35
N THR A 316 11.56 7.69 -12.04
CA THR A 316 11.79 6.36 -12.63
C THR A 316 12.77 6.36 -13.81
N ASN A 317 12.97 7.51 -14.46
CA ASN A 317 13.98 7.66 -15.52
C ASN A 317 15.42 7.63 -14.97
N LYS A 318 15.63 7.76 -13.66
CA LYS A 318 16.93 7.64 -13.00
C LYS A 318 17.41 6.19 -12.89
N TYR A 319 16.54 5.21 -13.16
CA TYR A 319 16.89 3.79 -13.07
C TYR A 319 17.89 3.35 -14.15
N ASP A 320 18.79 2.45 -13.78
CA ASP A 320 19.61 1.72 -14.74
C ASP A 320 18.75 0.69 -15.48
N ILE A 321 18.55 0.91 -16.78
CA ILE A 321 17.67 0.11 -17.66
C ILE A 321 18.13 -1.35 -17.78
N GLU A 322 19.42 -1.62 -17.57
CA GLU A 322 19.98 -2.98 -17.57
C GLU A 322 19.55 -3.77 -16.33
N GLN A 323 19.32 -3.10 -15.20
CA GLN A 323 18.99 -3.73 -13.93
C GLN A 323 17.51 -3.58 -13.54
N HIS A 324 16.87 -2.47 -13.93
CA HIS A 324 15.56 -2.07 -13.45
C HIS A 324 14.73 -1.42 -14.57
N MET A 325 13.63 -2.07 -14.94
CA MET A 325 12.69 -1.56 -15.93
C MET A 325 11.65 -0.63 -15.31
N SER A 326 11.36 0.49 -15.97
CA SER A 326 10.19 1.31 -15.66
C SER A 326 9.10 1.08 -16.70
N LYS A 327 7.88 0.82 -16.25
CA LYS A 327 6.67 0.78 -17.08
C LYS A 327 5.64 1.74 -16.51
N SER A 328 4.86 2.36 -17.38
CA SER A 328 3.80 3.26 -16.96
C SER A 328 2.56 3.11 -17.82
N PHE A 329 1.39 3.15 -17.21
CA PHE A 329 0.10 3.26 -17.89
C PHE A 329 -0.88 3.99 -16.98
N SER A 330 -1.96 4.49 -17.56
CA SER A 330 -3.00 5.23 -16.84
C SER A 330 -4.26 4.40 -16.74
N PHE A 331 -4.95 4.51 -15.61
CA PHE A 331 -6.32 4.04 -15.49
C PHE A 331 -7.30 5.05 -16.09
N SER A 332 -8.46 4.53 -16.46
CA SER A 332 -9.60 5.27 -16.98
C SER A 332 -10.88 4.66 -16.43
N SER A 333 -12.02 5.32 -16.61
CA SER A 333 -13.33 4.77 -16.25
C SER A 333 -13.65 3.46 -16.96
N ALA A 334 -13.03 3.20 -18.11
CA ALA A 334 -13.21 1.98 -18.89
C ALA A 334 -12.19 0.87 -18.56
N THR A 335 -11.20 1.13 -17.69
CA THR A 335 -10.17 0.14 -17.39
C THR A 335 -10.73 -0.99 -16.55
N THR A 336 -10.76 -2.19 -17.12
CA THR A 336 -11.25 -3.42 -16.46
C THR A 336 -10.11 -4.24 -15.84
N PRO A 337 -10.42 -5.20 -14.95
CA PRO A 337 -9.43 -6.14 -14.42
C PRO A 337 -8.67 -6.91 -15.49
N ASP A 338 -9.33 -7.32 -16.58
CA ASP A 338 -8.70 -8.01 -17.72
C ASP A 338 -7.72 -7.09 -18.47
N ASN A 339 -8.05 -5.79 -18.62
CA ASN A 339 -7.11 -4.84 -19.20
C ASN A 339 -5.85 -4.70 -18.33
N PHE A 340 -6.01 -4.59 -17.01
CA PHE A 340 -4.88 -4.54 -16.08
C PHE A 340 -4.03 -5.81 -16.16
N GLN A 341 -4.66 -6.98 -16.08
CA GLN A 341 -3.97 -8.27 -16.15
C GLN A 341 -3.15 -8.40 -17.44
N ARG A 342 -3.76 -8.17 -18.61
CA ARG A 342 -3.06 -8.26 -19.91
C ARG A 342 -1.92 -7.26 -20.02
N THR A 343 -2.09 -6.07 -19.45
CA THR A 343 -1.05 -5.04 -19.45
C THR A 343 0.16 -5.51 -18.64
N ILE A 344 -0.06 -6.02 -17.43
CA ILE A 344 1.02 -6.56 -16.60
C ILE A 344 1.66 -7.79 -17.24
N GLU A 345 0.86 -8.72 -17.78
CA GLU A 345 1.34 -9.90 -18.51
C GLU A 345 2.18 -9.54 -19.74
N SER A 346 1.89 -8.41 -20.40
CA SER A 346 2.71 -7.92 -21.52
C SER A 346 4.11 -7.43 -21.09
N TYR A 347 4.32 -7.17 -19.79
CA TYR A 347 5.58 -6.68 -19.25
C TYR A 347 6.44 -7.78 -18.61
N VAL A 348 5.89 -8.97 -18.39
CA VAL A 348 6.54 -10.06 -17.66
C VAL A 348 6.63 -11.31 -18.52
N ASP A 349 7.66 -12.11 -18.28
CA ASP A 349 7.80 -13.42 -18.89
C ASP A 349 7.33 -14.51 -17.92
N LYS A 350 6.76 -15.57 -18.49
CA LYS A 350 6.50 -16.79 -17.73
C LYS A 350 7.84 -17.47 -17.40
N ARG A 351 8.10 -17.67 -16.11
CA ARG A 351 9.27 -18.41 -15.62
C ARG A 351 8.92 -19.89 -15.45
N VAL A 352 9.35 -20.49 -14.36
CA VAL A 352 9.05 -21.89 -14.04
C VAL A 352 7.63 -22.01 -13.47
N GLY A 353 6.88 -23.00 -13.97
CA GLY A 353 5.55 -23.33 -13.47
C GLY A 353 4.54 -22.20 -13.67
N SER A 354 4.03 -21.65 -12.57
CA SER A 354 3.02 -20.58 -12.52
C SER A 354 3.61 -19.24 -12.08
N THR A 355 4.93 -19.10 -12.07
CA THR A 355 5.61 -17.86 -11.65
C THR A 355 5.86 -16.96 -12.85
N TYR A 356 5.55 -15.68 -12.70
CA TYR A 356 5.84 -14.63 -13.67
C TYR A 356 6.90 -13.69 -13.09
N GLY A 357 7.68 -13.06 -13.96
CA GLY A 357 8.56 -12.00 -13.50
C GLY A 357 9.15 -11.23 -14.67
N PRO A 358 9.82 -10.10 -14.39
CA PRO A 358 10.41 -9.29 -15.44
C PRO A 358 11.43 -10.09 -16.28
N PRO A 359 11.57 -9.76 -17.57
CA PRO A 359 12.52 -10.37 -18.49
C PRO A 359 13.96 -10.25 -18.00
N ALA A 360 14.77 -11.25 -18.35
CA ALA A 360 16.21 -11.30 -18.07
C ALA A 360 16.59 -11.13 -16.58
N GLY A 361 15.67 -11.45 -15.66
CA GLY A 361 15.94 -11.38 -14.21
C GLY A 361 15.99 -9.96 -13.65
N ARG A 362 15.59 -8.94 -14.42
CA ARG A 362 15.58 -7.54 -13.99
C ARG A 362 14.55 -7.28 -12.88
N LYS A 363 14.69 -6.16 -12.18
CA LYS A 363 13.62 -5.56 -11.38
C LYS A 363 12.69 -4.75 -12.28
N MET A 364 11.46 -4.52 -11.82
CA MET A 364 10.51 -3.68 -12.54
C MET A 364 9.71 -2.82 -11.57
N THR A 365 9.59 -1.54 -11.89
CA THR A 365 8.62 -0.63 -11.26
C THR A 365 7.52 -0.34 -12.27
N VAL A 366 6.27 -0.43 -11.83
CA VAL A 366 5.10 -0.07 -12.61
C VAL A 366 4.48 1.17 -12.00
N PHE A 367 4.41 2.25 -12.78
CA PHE A 367 3.68 3.46 -12.41
C PHE A 367 2.25 3.39 -12.99
N ILE A 368 1.27 3.47 -12.11
CA ILE A 368 -0.15 3.54 -12.48
C ILE A 368 -0.62 4.97 -12.25
N ASP A 369 -0.91 5.68 -13.33
CA ASP A 369 -1.51 7.01 -13.23
C ASP A 369 -3.02 6.90 -13.02
N ASP A 370 -3.61 7.90 -12.37
CA ASP A 370 -5.06 8.01 -12.17
C ASP A 370 -5.72 6.76 -11.53
N ILE A 371 -5.07 6.18 -10.51
CA ILE A 371 -5.48 4.90 -9.86
C ILE A 371 -6.94 4.89 -9.35
N ASN A 372 -7.52 6.05 -9.09
CA ASN A 372 -8.89 6.22 -8.60
C ASN A 372 -9.95 6.22 -9.72
N MET A 373 -9.56 6.27 -11.00
CA MET A 373 -10.48 6.40 -12.14
C MET A 373 -11.34 5.17 -12.50
N PRO A 374 -10.93 3.90 -12.25
CA PRO A 374 -11.76 2.76 -12.62
C PRO A 374 -13.17 2.81 -12.01
N ALA A 375 -14.14 2.26 -12.73
CA ALA A 375 -15.53 2.28 -12.30
C ALA A 375 -15.76 1.58 -10.95
N ILE A 376 -16.57 2.21 -10.10
CA ILE A 376 -17.09 1.63 -8.86
C ILE A 376 -18.35 0.85 -9.19
N ASN A 377 -18.47 -0.38 -8.69
CA ASN A 377 -19.66 -1.19 -8.91
C ASN A 377 -20.82 -0.76 -7.98
N ALA A 378 -21.98 -1.43 -8.09
CA ALA A 378 -23.17 -1.13 -7.29
C ALA A 378 -23.00 -1.33 -5.77
N TRP A 379 -21.94 -2.01 -5.33
CA TRP A 379 -21.64 -2.32 -3.93
C TRP A 379 -20.51 -1.44 -3.35
N GLY A 380 -20.00 -0.49 -4.13
CA GLY A 380 -18.93 0.42 -3.69
C GLY A 380 -17.51 -0.10 -3.95
N ASP A 381 -17.33 -1.25 -4.62
CA ASP A 381 -15.98 -1.77 -4.87
C ASP A 381 -15.42 -1.33 -6.23
N GLN A 382 -14.13 -1.02 -6.25
CA GLN A 382 -13.33 -0.87 -7.48
C GLN A 382 -12.64 -2.18 -7.82
N ILE A 383 -13.29 -3.01 -8.64
CA ILE A 383 -12.81 -4.37 -8.99
C ILE A 383 -11.40 -4.34 -9.60
N THR A 384 -11.10 -3.33 -10.43
CA THR A 384 -9.77 -3.14 -11.02
C THR A 384 -8.68 -2.89 -9.96
N ASN A 385 -9.04 -2.25 -8.84
CA ASN A 385 -8.11 -2.03 -7.73
C ASN A 385 -7.96 -3.28 -6.85
N GLU A 386 -8.95 -4.18 -6.81
CA GLU A 386 -8.82 -5.48 -6.11
C GLU A 386 -7.78 -6.40 -6.76
N ILE A 387 -7.74 -6.47 -8.11
CA ILE A 387 -6.68 -7.21 -8.81
C ILE A 387 -5.32 -6.52 -8.68
N THR A 388 -5.31 -5.18 -8.65
CA THR A 388 -4.08 -4.40 -8.43
C THR A 388 -3.51 -4.68 -7.04
N ARG A 389 -4.35 -4.67 -6.00
CA ARG A 389 -3.99 -5.03 -4.63
C ARG A 389 -3.45 -6.45 -4.55
N GLN A 390 -4.14 -7.41 -5.17
CA GLN A 390 -3.67 -8.81 -5.20
C GLN A 390 -2.28 -8.93 -5.85
N ALA A 391 -2.00 -8.16 -6.90
CA ALA A 391 -0.69 -8.16 -7.55
C ALA A 391 0.42 -7.53 -6.70
N MET A 392 0.08 -6.61 -5.77
CA MET A 392 1.04 -5.99 -4.85
C MET A 392 1.35 -6.85 -3.62
N GLU A 393 0.40 -7.70 -3.20
CA GLU A 393 0.54 -8.57 -2.02
C GLU A 393 1.11 -9.97 -2.34
N ALA A 394 1.21 -10.32 -3.62
CA ALA A 394 1.74 -11.60 -4.11
C ALA A 394 3.27 -11.59 -4.17
#